data_AF-A0A6I0EK66-F1
#
_entry.id   AF-A0A6I0EK66-F1
#
_cell.length_a   1.000
_cell.length_b   1.000
_cell.length_c   1.000
_cell.angle_alpha   90.00
_cell.angle_beta   90.00
_cell.angle_gamma   90.00
#
_symmetry.space_group_name_H-M   'P 1'
#
loop_
_entity.id
_entity.type
_entity.pdbx_description
1 polymer ?
#
loop_
_entity_poly.entity_id
_entity_poly.type
_entity_poly.pdbx_seq_one_letter_code
_entity_poly.pdbx_strand_id
1 'polypeptide(L)' 'MQAVEVKAPMPGTILKILVKPGDVVTAHQPLVVMESMKMEMTLSASGAGRVG' A
#
# COMPACT_ATOMS: atom_id res chain seq x y z
N MET A 1 0.24 -4.76 -19.70
CA MET A 1 0.73 -4.48 -18.33
C MET A 1 -0.31 -5.01 -17.36
N GLN A 2 0.04 -5.97 -16.51
CA GLN A 2 -0.91 -6.57 -15.58
C GLN A 2 -1.04 -5.64 -14.37
N ALA A 3 -2.26 -5.20 -14.06
CA ALA A 3 -2.53 -4.43 -12.86
C ALA A 3 -2.51 -5.37 -11.65
N VAL A 4 -1.75 -5.01 -10.62
CA VAL A 4 -1.68 -5.76 -9.37
C VAL A 4 -2.40 -4.96 -8.29
N GLU A 5 -3.47 -5.52 -7.74
CA GLU A 5 -4.23 -4.89 -6.66
C GLU A 5 -3.60 -5.22 -5.31
N VAL A 6 -3.32 -4.18 -4.52
CA VAL A 6 -2.92 -4.33 -3.12
C VAL A 6 -4.18 -4.23 -2.27
N LYS A 7 -4.65 -5.36 -1.74
CA LYS A 7 -5.87 -5.43 -0.92
C LYS A 7 -5.53 -5.30 0.56
N ALA A 8 -6.41 -4.63 1.30
CA ALA A 8 -6.32 -4.61 2.76
C ALA A 8 -6.56 -6.03 3.31
N PRO A 9 -5.68 -6.55 4.19
CA PRO A 9 -5.82 -7.90 4.74
C PRO A 9 -6.93 -8.01 5.79
N MET A 10 -7.31 -6.88 6.39
CA MET A 10 -8.33 -6.77 7.43
C MET A 10 -9.02 -5.40 7.37
N PRO A 11 -10.25 -5.27 7.89
CA PRO A 11 -10.90 -3.97 8.04
C PRO A 11 -10.08 -3.05 8.96
N GLY A 12 -9.97 -1.78 8.58
CA GLY A 12 -9.20 -0.79 9.30
C GLY A 12 -9.35 0.60 8.71
N THR A 13 -8.64 1.56 9.29
CA THR A 13 -8.62 2.97 8.89
C THR A 13 -7.29 3.30 8.24
N ILE A 14 -7.29 3.97 7.08
CA ILE A 14 -6.05 4.49 6.49
C ILE A 14 -5.59 5.70 7.31
N LEU A 15 -4.40 5.61 7.89
CA LEU A 15 -3.78 6.72 8.61
C LEU A 15 -2.97 7.61 7.69
N LYS A 16 -2.18 7.01 6.77
CA LYS A 16 -1.30 7.73 5.86
C LYS A 16 -1.20 7.04 4.51
N ILE A 17 -1.11 7.85 3.46
CA ILE A 17 -0.77 7.41 2.11
C ILE A 17 0.64 7.92 1.82
N LEU A 18 1.56 7.01 1.50
CA LEU A 18 2.99 7.30 1.31
C LEU A 18 3.36 7.45 -0.17
N VAL A 19 2.42 7.20 -1.08
CA VAL A 19 2.62 7.23 -2.53
C VAL A 19 1.53 8.05 -3.23
N LYS A 20 1.78 8.45 -4.46
CA LYS A 20 0.83 9.17 -5.31
C LYS A 20 0.60 8.42 -6.63
N PRO A 21 -0.54 8.66 -7.30
CA PRO A 21 -0.73 8.16 -8.66
C PRO A 21 0.41 8.59 -9.58
N GLY A 22 0.98 7.63 -10.30
CA GLY A 22 2.14 7.83 -11.17
C GLY A 22 3.50 7.63 -10.50
N ASP A 23 3.58 7.41 -9.18
CA ASP A 23 4.85 7.11 -8.53
C ASP A 23 5.38 5.74 -8.96
N VAL A 24 6.70 5.65 -9.14
CA VAL A 24 7.39 4.39 -9.37
C VAL A 24 7.77 3.81 -8.01
N VAL A 25 7.36 2.57 -7.76
CA VAL A 25 7.60 1.87 -6.50
C VAL A 25 8.43 0.61 -6.75
N THR A 26 9.23 0.22 -5.76
CA THR A 26 9.98 -1.05 -5.76
C THR A 26 9.24 -2.14 -4.99
N ALA A 27 9.67 -3.39 -5.17
CA ALA A 27 9.13 -4.50 -4.38
C ALA A 27 9.33 -4.24 -2.88
N HIS A 28 8.30 -4.52 -2.09
CA HIS A 28 8.25 -4.28 -0.64
C HIS A 28 8.31 -2.81 -0.21
N GLN A 29 8.21 -1.86 -1.15
CA GLN A 29 8.13 -0.44 -0.81
C GLN A 29 6.82 -0.13 -0.05
N PRO A 30 6.88 0.59 1.07
CA PRO A 30 5.70 1.05 1.79
C PRO A 30 4.78 1.91 0.92
N LEU A 31 3.49 1.59 0.91
CA LEU A 31 2.48 2.31 0.13
C LEU A 31 1.53 3.11 1.02
N VAL A 32 0.98 2.46 2.05
CA VAL A 32 0.03 3.07 2.98
C VAL A 32 0.25 2.55 4.39
N VAL A 33 -0.09 3.37 5.38
CA VAL A 33 -0.15 2.98 6.79
C VAL A 33 -1.61 2.96 7.19
N MET A 34 -2.03 1.87 7.81
CA MET A 34 -3.39 1.68 8.31
C MET A 34 -3.39 1.24 9.76
N GLU A 35 -4.48 1.56 10.45
CA GLU A 35 -4.76 1.10 11.80
C GLU A 35 -5.87 0.07 11.76
N SER A 36 -5.68 -1.04 12.46
CA SER A 36 -6.77 -1.98 12.78
C SER A 36 -6.67 -2.39 14.24
N MET A 37 -7.80 -2.34 14.95
CA MET A 37 -7.89 -2.74 16.37
C MET A 37 -6.80 -2.11 17.27
N LYS A 38 -6.51 -0.81 17.10
CA LYS A 38 -5.46 -0.05 17.82
C LYS A 38 -4.01 -0.45 17.49
N MET A 39 -3.80 -1.17 16.40
CA MET A 39 -2.47 -1.57 15.94
C MET A 39 -2.20 -0.99 14.55
N GLU A 40 -1.05 -0.32 14.41
CA GLU A 40 -0.57 0.20 13.13
C GLU A 40 0.08 -0.88 12.30
N MET A 41 -0.23 -0.89 11.01
CA MET A 41 0.35 -1.79 10.01
C MET A 41 0.65 -1.03 8.72
N THR A 42 1.78 -1.36 8.12
CA THR A 42 2.19 -0.82 6.83
C THR A 42 1.89 -1.82 5.74
N LEU A 43 1.15 -1.40 4.71
CA LEU A 43 1.00 -2.17 3.49
C LEU A 43 2.07 -1.76 2.49
N SER A 44 2.73 -2.76 1.93
CA SER A 44 3.83 -2.59 0.98
C SER A 44 3.49 -3.17 -0.39
N ALA A 45 4.19 -2.70 -1.43
CA ALA A 45 4.05 -3.21 -2.79
C ALA A 45 4.48 -4.68 -2.88
N SER A 46 3.70 -5.49 -3.59
CA SER A 46 4.04 -6.89 -3.88
C SER A 46 5.17 -7.05 -4.90
N GLY A 47 5.47 -6.00 -5.66
CA GLY A 47 6.50 -5.98 -6.70
C GLY A 47 6.79 -4.56 -7.18
N ALA A 48 7.83 -4.41 -8.00
CA ALA A 48 8.14 -3.11 -8.60
C ALA A 48 7.12 -2.74 -9.69
N GLY A 49 6.76 -1.47 -9.78
CA GLY A 49 5.74 -1.01 -10.72
C GLY A 49 5.49 0.49 -10.62
N ARG A 50 4.39 0.93 -11.23
CA ARG A 50 3.91 2.31 -11.18
C ARG A 50 2.51 2.33 -10.58
N VAL A 51 2.27 3.23 -9.63
CA VAL A 51 0.95 3.41 -9.01
C VAL A 51 0.00 3.97 -10.07
N GLY A 52 -1.13 3.29 -10.29
CA GLY A 52 -2.14 3.62 -11.30
C GLY A 52 -3.39 4.21 -10.68
#